data_AF-A0A822XRM2-F1
#
_entry.id   AF-A0A822XRM2-F1
#
_cell.length_a   1.000
_cell.length_b   1.000
_cell.length_c   1.000
_cell.angle_alpha   90.00
_cell.angle_beta   90.00
_cell.angle_gamma   90.00
#
_symmetry.space_group_name_H-M   'P 1'
#
loop_
_entity.id
_entity.type
_entity.pdbx_description
1 polymer ?
#
loop_
_entity_poly.entity_id
_entity_poly.type
_entity_poly.pdbx_seq_one_letter_code
_entity_poly.pdbx_strand_id
1 'polypeptide(L)'
;MDCDPNSSNCTQICSPYPIAYDAGSTVGLLLYQFCRRMFTFLLPQLSGIAGFGRGSPSLPSQLGLKRFSYCLVSHRFVDTTESTSLNLYGGSYYDDHNIKGLSYTPFLKNPATGRHAFSVYYYICLRKITVGSKPVKIPYHYLAMGLDGNEGAIIDSGSTFTFMEKRVFDLVAHEFENQVSHYSRALDVETITGLRPCFNVSDEKTLSLPELVFHFKGGAKMALPLPNYYSIFSADGVVCLTIVTNGGTSNIRISTFEYDLENDRLGFREQIC
;
A
#
# COMPACT_ATOMS: atom_id res chain seq x y z
N MET A 1 21.56 29.72 6.88
CA MET A 1 22.18 28.38 6.97
C MET A 1 23.67 28.63 6.86
N ASP A 2 24.38 28.59 7.98
CA ASP A 2 25.82 28.91 8.04
C ASP A 2 26.53 27.82 8.86
N CYS A 3 26.77 26.66 8.24
CA CYS A 3 27.78 25.73 8.73
C CYS A 3 28.84 25.59 7.64
N ASP A 4 30.08 25.90 8.01
CA ASP A 4 31.26 25.78 7.16
C ASP A 4 31.49 24.30 6.81
N PRO A 5 31.59 23.93 5.52
CA PRO A 5 31.74 22.54 5.07
C PRO A 5 32.99 21.81 5.60
N ASN A 6 33.93 22.50 6.24
CA ASN A 6 35.13 21.90 6.84
C ASN A 6 35.04 21.65 8.37
N SER A 7 33.89 21.89 9.01
CA SER A 7 33.70 21.67 10.44
C SER A 7 33.12 20.29 10.76
N SER A 8 33.79 19.51 11.61
CA SER A 8 33.32 18.21 12.12
C SER A 8 32.37 18.31 13.33
N ASN A 9 32.05 19.52 13.79
CA ASN A 9 31.23 19.78 14.98
C ASN A 9 30.18 20.88 14.71
N CYS A 10 29.26 20.63 13.78
CA CYS A 10 28.05 21.44 13.63
C CYS A 10 27.00 20.90 14.61
N THR A 11 26.71 21.65 15.68
CA THR A 11 25.71 21.31 16.72
C THR A 11 24.30 21.82 16.38
N GLN A 12 24.06 22.29 15.16
CA GLN A 12 22.73 22.77 14.75
C GLN A 12 21.78 21.60 14.49
N ILE A 13 20.63 21.64 15.16
CA ILE A 13 19.50 20.74 14.90
C ILE A 13 19.04 20.98 13.47
N CYS A 14 19.00 19.92 12.64
CA CYS A 14 18.48 20.00 11.28
C CYS A 14 17.07 20.60 11.31
N SER A 15 16.74 21.52 10.40
CA SER A 15 15.44 22.17 10.43
C SER A 15 14.33 21.11 10.32
N PRO A 16 13.36 21.11 11.25
CA PRO A 16 12.22 20.21 11.16
C PRO A 16 11.46 20.50 9.87
N TYR A 17 11.15 19.46 9.09
CA TYR A 17 10.26 19.59 7.95
C TYR A 17 8.95 18.84 8.23
N PRO A 18 7.79 19.52 8.08
CA PRO A 18 6.51 18.85 8.20
C PRO A 18 6.26 18.01 6.94
N ILE A 19 5.98 16.73 7.15
CA ILE A 19 5.39 15.84 6.14
C ILE A 19 3.92 15.71 6.52
N ALA A 20 3.04 16.31 5.71
CA ALA A 20 1.61 16.06 5.81
C ALA A 20 1.24 14.86 4.93
N TYR A 21 0.52 13.89 5.48
CA TYR A 21 -0.09 12.79 4.73
C TYR A 21 -1.51 12.57 5.22
N ASP A 22 -2.47 12.57 4.29
CA ASP A 22 -3.90 12.32 4.47
C ASP A 22 -4.53 12.74 5.82
N ALA A 23 -4.48 11.89 6.86
CA ALA A 23 -5.10 12.14 8.17
C ALA A 23 -4.12 12.63 9.27
N GLY A 24 -2.86 12.94 8.95
CA GLY A 24 -1.84 13.30 9.93
C GLY A 24 -0.69 14.14 9.37
N SER A 25 0.13 14.66 10.29
CA SER A 25 1.38 15.32 9.95
C SER A 25 2.49 14.80 10.85
N THR A 26 3.63 14.43 10.29
CA THR A 26 4.84 14.13 11.07
C THR A 26 5.87 15.20 10.82
N VAL A 27 6.54 15.64 11.88
CA VAL A 27 7.69 16.52 11.77
C VAL A 27 8.94 15.64 11.72
N GLY A 28 9.59 15.60 10.56
CA GLY A 28 10.84 14.86 10.35
C GLY A 28 12.06 15.76 10.57
N LEU A 29 13.16 15.18 11.05
CA LEU A 29 14.48 15.79 10.99
C LEU A 29 15.23 15.17 9.80
N LEU A 30 15.89 15.99 8.98
CA LEU A 30 16.71 15.47 7.88
C LEU A 30 17.91 14.73 8.49
N LEU A 31 18.10 13.48 8.12
CA LEU A 31 19.31 12.73 8.48
C LEU A 31 20.45 13.17 7.56
N TYR A 32 21.10 14.27 7.92
CA TYR A 32 22.48 14.51 7.49
C TYR A 32 23.42 13.82 8.50
N GLN A 33 24.52 13.24 8.00
CA GLN A 33 25.34 12.22 8.67
C GLN A 33 25.63 12.46 10.17
N PHE A 34 25.42 11.39 10.95
CA PHE A 34 25.72 11.17 12.37
C PHE A 34 25.10 12.12 13.41
N CYS A 35 24.05 11.65 14.09
CA CYS A 35 23.74 12.12 15.44
C CYS A 35 23.39 10.93 16.36
N ARG A 36 24.36 10.54 17.21
CA ARG A 36 24.17 9.61 18.33
C ARG A 36 23.38 10.30 19.44
N ARG A 37 22.28 9.70 19.90
CA ARG A 37 21.99 9.46 21.33
C ARG A 37 20.74 8.62 21.54
N MET A 38 20.87 7.75 22.52
CA MET A 38 19.93 6.75 23.03
C MET A 38 18.82 7.43 23.83
N PHE A 39 17.57 7.06 23.58
CA PHE A 39 16.44 7.32 24.48
C PHE A 39 15.75 6.00 24.80
N THR A 40 15.92 5.55 26.04
CA THR A 40 15.10 4.51 26.67
C THR A 40 13.79 5.15 27.08
N PHE A 41 12.62 4.65 26.66
CA PHE A 41 11.37 4.56 27.47
C PHE A 41 10.32 3.67 26.76
N LEU A 42 9.40 3.14 27.57
CA LEU A 42 8.52 2.00 27.35
C LEU A 42 7.41 2.21 26.29
N LEU A 43 7.07 1.13 25.57
CA LEU A 43 6.31 0.98 24.31
C LEU A 43 7.18 1.19 23.06
N PRO A 44 7.11 0.35 22.00
CA PRO A 44 7.95 0.52 20.82
C PRO A 44 7.47 1.76 20.05
N GLN A 45 7.92 2.95 20.45
CA GLN A 45 7.69 4.17 19.69
C GLN A 45 8.53 4.13 18.43
N LEU A 46 7.85 4.23 17.28
CA LEU A 46 8.48 4.47 15.99
C LEU A 46 9.34 5.75 16.08
N SER A 47 10.66 5.62 15.96
CA SER A 47 11.59 6.77 16.00
C SER A 47 11.48 7.71 14.79
N GLY A 48 10.66 7.37 13.81
CA GLY A 48 10.45 8.15 12.60
C GLY A 48 9.80 7.32 11.48
N ILE A 49 9.63 7.97 10.32
CA ILE A 49 9.12 7.34 9.10
C ILE A 49 10.23 7.36 8.04
N ALA A 50 10.48 6.22 7.41
CA ALA A 50 11.33 6.14 6.23
C ALA A 50 10.48 6.35 4.97
N GLY A 51 10.69 7.47 4.29
CA GLY A 51 9.98 7.78 3.05
C GLY A 51 10.58 7.05 1.85
N PHE A 52 9.80 6.18 1.21
CA PHE A 52 10.21 5.43 0.01
C PHE A 52 9.70 6.02 -1.30
N GLY A 53 9.07 7.20 -1.28
CA GLY A 53 8.56 7.87 -2.48
C GLY A 53 9.64 8.30 -3.48
N ARG A 54 9.23 9.01 -4.53
CA ARG A 54 10.10 9.45 -5.64
C ARG A 54 10.66 10.85 -5.49
N GLY A 55 10.45 11.50 -4.33
CA GLY A 55 10.94 12.85 -4.07
C GLY A 55 12.43 12.86 -3.72
N SER A 56 13.12 13.98 -3.97
CA SER A 56 14.54 14.14 -3.65
C SER A 56 14.94 13.81 -2.20
N PRO A 57 14.13 14.07 -1.15
CA PRO A 57 14.49 13.68 0.22
C PRO A 57 14.13 12.21 0.55
N SER A 58 13.68 11.39 -0.41
CA SER A 58 13.36 9.99 -0.13
C SER A 58 14.59 9.12 0.05
N LEU A 59 14.44 7.99 0.76
CA LEU A 59 15.54 7.05 0.98
C LEU A 59 16.08 6.47 -0.34
N PRO A 60 15.24 6.06 -1.32
CA PRO A 60 15.74 5.63 -2.63
C PRO A 60 16.58 6.70 -3.35
N SER A 61 16.17 7.97 -3.30
CA SER A 61 16.91 9.06 -3.94
C SER A 61 18.23 9.36 -3.24
N GLN A 62 18.23 9.42 -1.90
CA GLN A 62 19.44 9.72 -1.12
C GLN A 62 20.51 8.62 -1.22
N LEU A 63 20.09 7.35 -1.31
CA LEU A 63 21.00 6.20 -1.39
C LEU A 63 21.35 5.81 -2.84
N GLY A 64 20.79 6.50 -3.85
CA GLY A 64 20.98 6.14 -5.26
C GLY A 64 20.51 4.72 -5.57
N LEU A 65 19.38 4.30 -4.98
CA LEU A 65 18.83 2.97 -5.22
C LEU A 65 18.31 2.87 -6.65
N LYS A 66 18.62 1.76 -7.30
CA LYS A 66 18.05 1.37 -8.59
C LYS A 66 16.81 0.50 -8.40
N ARG A 67 16.73 -0.19 -7.27
CA ARG A 67 15.64 -1.11 -6.95
C ARG A 67 15.52 -1.30 -5.44
N PHE A 68 14.32 -1.58 -4.96
CA PHE A 68 14.11 -2.08 -3.60
C PHE A 68 12.93 -3.04 -3.56
N SER A 69 12.91 -3.96 -2.59
CA SER A 69 11.80 -4.89 -2.43
C SER A 69 11.50 -5.16 -0.96
N TYR A 70 10.24 -5.46 -0.67
CA TYR A 70 9.79 -5.86 0.66
C TYR A 70 8.69 -6.91 0.59
N CYS A 71 8.58 -7.66 1.69
CA CYS A 71 7.51 -8.61 1.96
C CYS A 71 6.83 -8.13 3.25
N LEU A 72 5.56 -7.70 3.23
CA LEU A 72 4.90 -7.25 4.46
C LEU A 72 4.23 -8.43 5.17
N VAL A 73 4.59 -8.65 6.44
CA VAL A 73 3.93 -9.64 7.32
C VAL A 73 2.49 -9.20 7.59
N SER A 74 1.57 -10.15 7.63
CA SER A 74 0.17 -9.88 7.97
C SER A 74 0.01 -9.37 9.40
N HIS A 75 -0.80 -8.32 9.60
CA HIS A 75 -1.15 -7.80 10.93
C HIS A 75 -2.01 -8.77 11.76
N ARG A 76 -2.42 -9.93 11.24
CA ARG A 76 -3.00 -11.00 12.08
C ARG A 76 -2.03 -11.50 13.16
N PHE A 77 -0.76 -11.16 13.01
CA PHE A 77 0.29 -11.47 13.97
C PHE A 77 0.64 -10.24 14.81
N VAL A 78 -0.33 -9.74 15.59
CA VAL A 78 -0.10 -8.61 16.52
C VAL A 78 0.94 -8.96 17.61
N ASP A 79 1.24 -10.25 17.81
CA ASP A 79 2.15 -10.74 18.86
C ASP A 79 3.30 -11.65 18.37
N THR A 80 3.64 -11.67 17.08
CA THR A 80 4.79 -12.48 16.63
C THR A 80 6.05 -11.64 16.46
N THR A 81 7.20 -12.21 16.82
CA THR A 81 8.55 -11.68 16.54
C THR A 81 8.97 -11.83 15.08
N GLU A 82 8.04 -12.21 14.18
CA GLU A 82 8.34 -12.41 12.77
C GLU A 82 8.77 -11.10 12.12
N SER A 83 9.87 -11.16 11.41
CA SER A 83 10.43 -10.02 10.68
C SER A 83 10.72 -10.44 9.25
N THR A 84 10.41 -9.55 8.33
CA THR A 84 10.72 -9.72 6.91
C THR A 84 11.84 -8.78 6.49
N SER A 85 12.48 -9.10 5.38
CA SER A 85 13.54 -8.29 4.82
C SER A 85 13.01 -7.17 3.93
N LEU A 86 13.60 -5.99 4.13
CA LEU A 86 13.61 -4.90 3.17
C LEU A 86 14.95 -4.96 2.43
N ASN A 87 14.92 -5.28 1.14
CA ASN A 87 16.12 -5.39 0.33
C ASN A 87 16.32 -4.09 -0.45
N LEU A 88 17.50 -3.48 -0.31
CA LEU A 88 17.87 -2.24 -0.99
C LEU A 88 18.98 -2.53 -1.98
N TYR A 89 18.79 -2.19 -3.24
CA TYR A 89 19.74 -2.43 -4.31
C TYR A 89 20.20 -1.10 -4.91
N GLY A 90 21.47 -0.74 -4.68
CA GLY A 90 22.11 0.47 -5.19
C GLY A 90 23.56 0.23 -5.61
N GLY A 91 24.14 1.18 -6.35
CA GLY A 91 25.57 1.15 -6.74
C GLY A 91 25.91 0.35 -8.01
N SER A 92 27.20 0.06 -8.19
CA SER A 92 27.79 -0.66 -9.34
C SER A 92 27.73 -2.19 -9.22
N TYR A 93 27.35 -2.70 -8.05
CA TYR A 93 27.13 -4.13 -7.83
C TYR A 93 25.69 -4.47 -8.25
N TYR A 94 25.52 -4.64 -9.55
CA TYR A 94 24.29 -5.12 -10.17
C TYR A 94 24.22 -6.63 -9.96
N ASP A 95 23.76 -7.07 -8.79
CA ASP A 95 23.35 -8.46 -8.64
C ASP A 95 22.00 -8.61 -9.34
N ASP A 96 22.00 -9.26 -10.51
CA ASP A 96 20.81 -9.68 -11.25
C ASP A 96 20.10 -10.81 -10.48
N HIS A 97 19.75 -10.54 -9.22
CA HIS A 97 18.78 -11.31 -8.48
C HIS A 97 17.42 -11.03 -9.08
N ASN A 98 17.16 -11.61 -10.25
CA ASN A 98 15.83 -11.75 -10.81
C ASN A 98 15.03 -12.60 -9.83
N ILE A 99 14.16 -11.95 -9.05
CA ILE A 99 13.18 -12.65 -8.22
C ILE A 99 12.27 -13.42 -9.20
N LYS A 100 12.47 -14.74 -9.27
CA LYS A 100 11.70 -15.60 -10.19
C LYS A 100 10.21 -15.50 -9.86
N GLY A 101 9.38 -15.47 -10.90
CA GLY A 101 7.93 -15.47 -10.80
C GLY A 101 7.28 -14.10 -10.56
N LEU A 102 8.03 -13.00 -10.67
CA LEU A 102 7.42 -11.66 -10.64
C LEU A 102 6.60 -11.39 -11.91
N SER A 103 5.41 -10.84 -11.71
CA SER A 103 4.64 -10.16 -12.75
C SER A 103 4.87 -8.66 -12.66
N TYR A 104 4.97 -7.98 -13.80
CA TYR A 104 5.31 -6.55 -13.83
C TYR A 104 4.22 -5.68 -14.43
N THR A 105 4.03 -4.50 -13.82
CA THR A 105 3.26 -3.39 -14.41
C THR A 105 4.13 -2.14 -14.45
N PRO A 106 4.10 -1.35 -15.53
CA PRO A 106 4.82 -0.08 -15.57
C PRO A 106 4.24 0.90 -14.54
N PHE A 107 5.12 1.72 -13.96
CA PHE A 107 4.69 2.89 -13.24
C PHE A 107 4.11 3.93 -14.20
N LEU A 108 3.28 4.81 -13.66
CA LEU A 108 2.81 6.02 -14.33
C LEU A 108 3.41 7.26 -13.67
N LYS A 109 3.50 8.33 -14.45
CA LYS A 109 3.79 9.67 -13.95
C LYS A 109 2.48 10.44 -13.84
N ASN A 110 2.22 11.02 -12.68
CA ASN A 110 1.06 11.88 -12.51
C ASN A 110 1.23 13.14 -13.40
N PRO A 111 0.29 13.43 -14.31
CA PRO A 111 0.37 14.59 -15.20
C PRO A 111 0.10 15.93 -14.50
N ALA A 112 -0.36 15.93 -13.23
CA ALA A 112 -0.66 17.13 -12.47
C ALA A 112 0.61 17.93 -12.13
N THR A 113 1.00 18.82 -13.05
CA THR A 113 2.21 19.66 -12.97
C THR A 113 2.19 20.66 -11.80
N GLY A 114 1.03 20.94 -11.21
CA GLY A 114 0.87 21.93 -10.14
C GLY A 114 0.86 21.39 -8.70
N ARG A 115 0.92 20.06 -8.50
CA ARG A 115 0.82 19.46 -7.16
C ARG A 115 2.01 18.54 -6.87
N HIS A 116 3.15 19.14 -6.52
CA HIS A 116 4.39 18.42 -6.21
C HIS A 116 4.21 17.29 -5.18
N ALA A 117 3.31 17.45 -4.20
CA ALA A 117 3.02 16.42 -3.21
C ALA A 117 2.52 15.09 -3.81
N PHE A 118 1.84 15.11 -4.95
CA PHE A 118 1.37 13.89 -5.62
C PHE A 118 2.40 13.30 -6.58
N SER A 119 3.41 14.07 -7.01
CA SER A 119 4.44 13.58 -7.94
C SER A 119 5.37 12.51 -7.35
N VAL A 120 5.38 12.36 -6.03
CA VAL A 120 6.27 11.44 -5.31
C VAL A 120 5.70 10.03 -5.15
N TYR A 121 4.43 9.80 -5.47
CA TYR A 121 3.81 8.48 -5.35
C TYR A 121 4.15 7.56 -6.54
N TYR A 122 4.10 6.26 -6.29
CA TYR A 122 4.19 5.24 -7.33
C TYR A 122 2.80 4.93 -7.88
N TYR A 123 2.47 5.53 -9.02
CA TYR A 123 1.22 5.26 -9.69
C TYR A 123 1.30 4.01 -10.55
N ILE A 124 0.21 3.25 -10.58
CA ILE A 124 0.01 2.10 -11.45
C ILE A 124 -1.35 2.22 -12.15
N CYS A 125 -1.48 1.56 -13.31
CA CYS A 125 -2.68 1.66 -14.12
C CYS A 125 -3.55 0.42 -13.94
N LEU A 126 -4.65 0.56 -13.21
CA LEU A 126 -5.67 -0.47 -13.13
C LEU A 126 -6.51 -0.46 -14.41
N ARG A 127 -6.79 -1.63 -14.96
CA ARG A 127 -7.57 -1.83 -16.19
C ARG A 127 -8.91 -2.47 -15.92
N LYS A 128 -8.95 -3.39 -14.96
CA LYS A 128 -10.11 -4.19 -14.65
C LYS A 128 -10.01 -4.72 -13.23
N ILE A 129 -11.15 -4.84 -12.57
CA ILE A 129 -11.32 -5.56 -11.31
C ILE A 129 -12.24 -6.76 -11.61
N THR A 130 -11.86 -7.94 -11.15
CA THR A 130 -12.66 -9.15 -11.24
C THR A 130 -12.95 -9.64 -9.83
N VAL A 131 -14.21 -9.96 -9.56
CA VAL A 131 -14.66 -10.61 -8.32
C VAL A 131 -15.13 -12.01 -8.70
N GLY A 132 -14.56 -13.05 -8.09
CA GLY A 132 -14.72 -14.43 -8.50
C GLY A 132 -14.38 -14.61 -9.99
N SER A 133 -15.33 -15.12 -10.75
CA SER A 133 -15.19 -15.29 -12.21
C SER A 133 -15.70 -14.09 -13.03
N LYS A 134 -16.25 -13.05 -12.38
CA LYS A 134 -16.99 -11.97 -13.06
C LYS A 134 -16.23 -10.64 -13.05
N PRO A 135 -15.97 -10.04 -14.22
CA PRO A 135 -15.41 -8.69 -14.29
C PRO A 135 -16.47 -7.66 -13.87
N VAL A 136 -16.08 -6.77 -12.95
CA VAL A 136 -16.95 -5.69 -12.47
C VAL A 136 -17.06 -4.61 -13.56
N LYS A 137 -18.28 -4.17 -13.86
CA LYS A 137 -18.55 -3.16 -14.90
C LYS A 137 -18.25 -1.75 -14.41
N ILE A 138 -16.96 -1.43 -14.28
CA ILE A 138 -16.49 -0.12 -13.85
C ILE A 138 -16.19 0.74 -15.08
N PRO A 139 -16.76 1.96 -15.19
CA PRO A 139 -16.38 2.89 -16.25
C PRO A 139 -14.88 3.17 -16.24
N TYR A 140 -14.24 3.03 -17.41
CA TYR A 140 -12.77 3.03 -17.49
C TYR A 140 -12.12 4.32 -16.94
N HIS A 141 -12.80 5.46 -17.01
CA HIS A 141 -12.28 6.73 -16.49
C HIS A 141 -12.05 6.74 -14.97
N TYR A 142 -12.71 5.87 -14.19
CA TYR A 142 -12.42 5.74 -12.76
C TYR A 142 -11.17 4.89 -12.46
N LEU A 143 -10.74 4.06 -13.42
CA LEU A 143 -9.57 3.17 -13.27
C LEU A 143 -8.31 3.74 -13.93
N ALA A 144 -8.51 4.55 -14.98
CA ALA A 144 -7.46 5.23 -15.70
C ALA A 144 -7.00 6.49 -14.96
N MET A 145 -5.75 6.87 -15.19
CA MET A 145 -5.24 8.16 -14.74
C MET A 145 -5.87 9.27 -15.58
N GLY A 146 -6.58 10.20 -14.92
CA GLY A 146 -7.13 11.39 -15.56
C GLY A 146 -6.05 12.44 -15.89
N LEU A 147 -6.43 13.42 -16.72
CA LEU A 147 -5.54 14.50 -17.15
C LEU A 147 -5.22 15.49 -16.03
N ASP A 148 -6.10 15.59 -15.04
CA ASP A 148 -5.95 16.39 -13.83
C ASP A 148 -5.19 15.66 -12.72
N GLY A 149 -4.85 14.38 -12.93
CA GLY A 149 -4.02 13.58 -12.04
C GLY A 149 -4.67 13.19 -10.72
N ASN A 150 -6.00 13.28 -10.64
CA ASN A 150 -6.78 12.94 -9.45
C ASN A 150 -7.19 11.47 -9.43
N GLU A 151 -7.24 10.80 -10.58
CA GLU A 151 -7.57 9.39 -10.71
C GLU A 151 -6.34 8.51 -10.94
N GLY A 152 -6.53 7.21 -10.69
CA GLY A 152 -5.51 6.19 -10.80
C GLY A 152 -5.38 5.39 -9.52
N ALA A 153 -4.47 4.41 -9.53
CA ALA A 153 -4.12 3.65 -8.35
C ALA A 153 -2.68 4.01 -7.96
N ILE A 154 -2.43 4.15 -6.66
CA ILE A 154 -1.07 4.16 -6.14
C ILE A 154 -0.88 2.96 -5.23
N ILE A 155 0.37 2.69 -4.91
CA ILE A 155 0.74 1.72 -3.88
C ILE A 155 1.17 2.53 -2.66
N ASP A 156 0.50 2.29 -1.55
CA ASP A 156 0.89 2.85 -0.26
C ASP A 156 1.11 1.71 0.74
N SER A 157 2.12 1.85 1.59
CA SER A 157 2.41 0.91 2.67
C SER A 157 2.03 1.48 4.04
N GLY A 158 1.68 2.77 4.10
CA GLY A 158 1.34 3.49 5.32
C GLY A 158 -0.11 3.30 5.77
N SER A 159 -1.02 2.89 4.90
CA SER A 159 -2.43 2.70 5.26
C SER A 159 -2.84 1.25 5.52
N THR A 160 -3.80 1.08 6.43
CA THR A 160 -4.24 -0.23 6.91
C THR A 160 -5.25 -0.92 5.99
N PHE A 161 -5.95 -0.19 5.14
CA PHE A 161 -6.96 -0.77 4.26
C PHE A 161 -6.71 -0.38 2.81
N THR A 162 -7.32 -1.12 1.89
CA THR A 162 -7.42 -0.66 0.51
C THR A 162 -8.47 0.43 0.44
N PHE A 163 -8.07 1.64 0.04
CA PHE A 163 -9.04 2.69 -0.26
C PHE A 163 -9.41 2.65 -1.73
N MET A 164 -10.71 2.81 -1.99
CA MET A 164 -11.27 2.78 -3.33
C MET A 164 -12.27 3.92 -3.48
N GLU A 165 -12.22 4.61 -4.62
CA GLU A 165 -13.19 5.67 -4.93
C GLU A 165 -14.62 5.10 -4.78
N LYS A 166 -15.51 5.88 -4.17
CA LYS A 166 -16.82 5.41 -3.72
C LYS A 166 -17.62 4.71 -4.81
N ARG A 167 -17.66 5.24 -6.03
CA ARG A 167 -18.41 4.63 -7.15
C ARG A 167 -17.78 3.31 -7.58
N VAL A 168 -16.46 3.22 -7.60
CA VAL A 168 -15.76 1.94 -7.87
C VAL A 168 -16.05 0.93 -6.76
N PHE A 169 -15.94 1.35 -5.50
CA PHE A 169 -16.22 0.53 -4.34
C PHE A 169 -17.64 -0.02 -4.34
N ASP A 170 -18.65 0.84 -4.55
CA ASP A 170 -20.05 0.42 -4.52
C ASP A 170 -20.32 -0.67 -5.58
N LEU A 171 -19.69 -0.58 -6.77
CA LEU A 171 -19.79 -1.61 -7.82
C LEU A 171 -19.11 -2.92 -7.43
N VAL A 172 -17.93 -2.85 -6.81
CA VAL A 172 -17.17 -4.02 -6.35
C VAL A 172 -17.90 -4.71 -5.18
N ALA A 173 -18.31 -3.94 -4.17
CA ALA A 173 -19.10 -4.40 -3.03
C ALA A 173 -20.39 -5.08 -3.47
N HIS A 174 -21.13 -4.48 -4.41
CA HIS A 174 -22.34 -5.08 -4.96
C HIS A 174 -22.07 -6.42 -5.66
N GLU A 175 -20.94 -6.56 -6.37
CA GLU A 175 -20.58 -7.84 -6.98
C GLU A 175 -20.25 -8.92 -5.93
N PHE A 176 -19.57 -8.54 -4.84
CA PHE A 176 -19.37 -9.43 -3.70
C PHE A 176 -20.71 -9.90 -3.13
N GLU A 177 -21.61 -8.98 -2.80
CA GLU A 177 -22.96 -9.28 -2.28
C GLU A 177 -23.74 -10.23 -3.17
N ASN A 178 -23.68 -10.03 -4.49
CA ASN A 178 -24.38 -10.88 -5.45
C ASN A 178 -23.82 -12.31 -5.49
N GLN A 179 -22.51 -12.48 -5.34
CA GLN A 179 -21.86 -13.80 -5.41
C GLN A 179 -21.96 -14.58 -4.10
N VAL A 180 -22.15 -13.90 -2.97
CA VAL A 180 -22.34 -14.53 -1.66
C VAL A 180 -23.75 -14.31 -1.09
N SER A 181 -24.76 -14.25 -1.96
CA SER A 181 -26.14 -13.98 -1.59
C SER A 181 -26.76 -15.04 -0.66
N HIS A 182 -26.11 -16.19 -0.50
CA HIS A 182 -26.50 -17.21 0.47
C HIS A 182 -26.14 -16.84 1.92
N TYR A 183 -25.22 -15.90 2.14
CA TYR A 183 -24.93 -15.36 3.46
C TYR A 183 -25.84 -14.16 3.77
N SER A 184 -26.36 -14.11 4.99
CA SER A 184 -27.14 -12.96 5.45
C SER A 184 -26.22 -11.78 5.80
N ARG A 185 -26.68 -10.55 5.57
CA ARG A 185 -25.93 -9.33 5.88
C ARG A 185 -25.95 -9.04 7.38
N ALA A 186 -24.79 -8.77 7.96
CA ALA A 186 -24.64 -8.41 9.37
C ALA A 186 -24.64 -6.87 9.54
N LEU A 187 -25.81 -6.25 9.36
CA LEU A 187 -25.96 -4.78 9.31
C LEU A 187 -25.59 -4.06 10.62
N ASP A 188 -25.73 -4.73 11.75
CA ASP A 188 -25.30 -4.26 13.07
C ASP A 188 -23.77 -4.11 13.13
N VAL A 189 -23.04 -5.11 12.65
CA VAL A 189 -21.57 -5.07 12.56
C VAL A 189 -21.11 -4.00 11.56
N GLU A 190 -21.80 -3.84 10.43
CA GLU A 190 -21.50 -2.77 9.48
C GLU A 190 -21.64 -1.38 10.12
N THR A 191 -22.68 -1.19 10.93
CA THR A 191 -22.93 0.08 11.63
C THR A 191 -21.85 0.38 12.67
N ILE A 192 -21.41 -0.64 13.42
CA ILE A 192 -20.40 -0.49 14.48
C ILE A 192 -19.00 -0.28 13.89
N THR A 193 -18.64 -1.03 12.86
CA THR A 193 -17.28 -1.05 12.31
C THR A 193 -17.06 -0.04 11.19
N GLY A 194 -18.13 0.39 10.51
CA GLY A 194 -18.07 1.16 9.27
C GLY A 194 -17.59 0.36 8.05
N LEU A 195 -17.31 -0.94 8.21
CA LEU A 195 -16.96 -1.85 7.12
C LEU A 195 -18.23 -2.35 6.43
N ARG A 196 -18.19 -2.54 5.12
CA ARG A 196 -19.30 -3.14 4.37
C ARG A 196 -18.80 -3.74 3.04
N PRO A 197 -19.47 -4.77 2.50
CA PRO A 197 -20.49 -5.58 3.16
C PRO A 197 -19.87 -6.50 4.24
N CYS A 198 -20.64 -6.78 5.28
CA CYS A 198 -20.37 -7.81 6.28
C CYS A 198 -21.43 -8.92 6.17
N PHE A 199 -20.99 -10.17 6.33
CA PHE A 199 -21.80 -11.37 6.15
C PHE A 199 -21.74 -12.24 7.41
N ASN A 200 -22.89 -12.74 7.85
CA ASN A 200 -22.97 -13.75 8.90
C ASN A 200 -22.66 -15.12 8.31
N VAL A 201 -21.64 -15.77 8.88
CA VAL A 201 -21.10 -17.07 8.46
C VAL A 201 -21.07 -18.06 9.63
N SER A 202 -21.82 -17.78 10.70
CA SER A 202 -21.87 -18.61 11.91
C SER A 202 -22.37 -20.04 11.65
N ASP A 203 -23.28 -20.19 10.70
CA ASP A 203 -23.89 -21.48 10.35
C ASP A 203 -23.10 -22.28 9.31
N GLU A 204 -21.96 -21.75 8.86
CA GLU A 204 -21.23 -22.26 7.70
C GLU A 204 -20.05 -23.13 8.12
N LYS A 205 -20.04 -24.38 7.62
CA LYS A 205 -18.94 -25.33 7.87
C LYS A 205 -17.69 -24.98 7.05
N THR A 206 -17.88 -24.37 5.89
CA THR A 206 -16.81 -23.99 4.96
C THR A 206 -17.08 -22.61 4.41
N LEU A 207 -16.15 -21.69 4.63
CA LEU A 207 -16.27 -20.33 4.15
C LEU A 207 -15.93 -20.26 2.65
N SER A 208 -16.92 -19.91 1.82
CA SER A 208 -16.75 -19.72 0.38
C SER A 208 -16.91 -18.24 0.05
N LEU A 209 -15.78 -17.57 -0.19
CA LEU A 209 -15.72 -16.15 -0.54
C LEU A 209 -15.06 -15.98 -1.91
N PRO A 210 -15.55 -15.07 -2.75
CA PRO A 210 -15.06 -14.92 -4.11
C PRO A 210 -13.70 -14.23 -4.12
N GLU A 211 -12.84 -14.69 -5.04
CA GLU A 211 -11.49 -14.13 -5.24
C GLU A 211 -11.55 -12.68 -5.76
N LEU A 212 -10.59 -11.84 -5.37
CA LEU A 212 -10.44 -10.50 -5.91
C LEU A 212 -9.18 -10.40 -6.76
N VAL A 213 -9.34 -10.03 -8.03
CA VAL A 213 -8.23 -9.91 -8.98
C VAL A 213 -8.15 -8.52 -9.58
N PHE A 214 -6.98 -7.88 -9.42
CA PHE A 214 -6.64 -6.64 -10.09
C PHE A 214 -5.87 -6.91 -11.38
N HIS A 215 -6.29 -6.27 -12.46
CA HIS A 215 -5.66 -6.39 -13.77
C HIS A 215 -5.00 -5.06 -14.13
N PHE A 216 -3.70 -5.09 -14.41
CA PHE A 216 -2.93 -3.88 -14.67
C PHE A 216 -2.61 -3.70 -16.15
N LYS A 217 -2.22 -2.47 -16.52
CA LYS A 217 -1.60 -2.20 -17.82
C LYS A 217 -0.34 -3.07 -17.96
N GLY A 218 -0.08 -3.56 -19.18
CA GLY A 218 1.00 -4.53 -19.42
C GLY A 218 0.56 -5.99 -19.24
N GLY A 219 -0.67 -6.24 -18.79
CA GLY A 219 -1.27 -7.57 -18.77
C GLY A 219 -1.07 -8.35 -17.47
N ALA A 220 -0.29 -7.82 -16.53
CA ALA A 220 -0.10 -8.41 -15.21
C ALA A 220 -1.42 -8.47 -14.43
N LYS A 221 -1.59 -9.56 -13.69
CA LYS A 221 -2.78 -9.84 -12.88
C LYS A 221 -2.34 -10.17 -11.47
N MET A 222 -3.02 -9.60 -10.49
CA MET A 222 -2.78 -9.84 -9.08
C MET A 222 -4.04 -10.36 -8.44
N ALA A 223 -4.04 -11.66 -8.14
CA ALA A 223 -5.02 -12.23 -7.23
C ALA A 223 -4.61 -11.83 -5.81
N LEU A 224 -5.56 -11.26 -5.08
CA LEU A 224 -5.35 -10.90 -3.68
C LEU A 224 -5.67 -12.12 -2.82
N PRO A 225 -4.77 -12.51 -1.89
CA PRO A 225 -5.13 -13.45 -0.85
C PRO A 225 -6.33 -12.95 -0.04
N LEU A 226 -7.23 -13.87 0.32
CA LEU A 226 -8.46 -13.56 1.08
C LEU A 226 -8.23 -12.69 2.33
N PRO A 227 -7.18 -12.92 3.15
CA PRO A 227 -6.91 -12.09 4.33
C PRO A 227 -6.61 -10.61 4.03
N ASN A 228 -6.36 -10.25 2.77
CA ASN A 228 -6.00 -8.90 2.35
C ASN A 228 -7.22 -7.98 2.26
N TYR A 229 -8.39 -8.56 2.00
CA TYR A 229 -9.65 -7.84 1.76
C TYR A 229 -10.82 -8.39 2.58
N TYR A 230 -10.62 -9.42 3.41
CA TYR A 230 -11.61 -9.84 4.40
C TYR A 230 -11.03 -9.89 5.81
N SER A 231 -11.78 -9.35 6.77
CA SER A 231 -11.56 -9.56 8.20
C SER A 231 -12.63 -10.48 8.76
N ILE A 232 -12.22 -11.44 9.59
CA ILE A 232 -13.12 -12.41 10.26
C ILE A 232 -13.21 -12.02 11.72
N PHE A 233 -14.42 -11.72 12.18
CA PHE A 233 -14.78 -11.43 13.56
C PHE A 233 -15.32 -12.72 14.19
N SER A 234 -14.40 -13.58 14.66
CA SER A 234 -14.71 -14.93 15.12
C SER A 234 -15.66 -14.98 16.33
N ALA A 235 -15.69 -13.93 17.15
CA ALA A 235 -16.60 -13.83 18.29
C ALA A 235 -18.07 -13.70 17.86
N ASP A 236 -18.29 -13.06 16.71
CA ASP A 236 -19.62 -12.73 16.19
C ASP A 236 -20.03 -13.64 15.01
N GLY A 237 -19.11 -14.49 14.52
CA GLY A 237 -19.31 -15.33 13.34
C GLY A 237 -19.56 -14.49 12.07
N VAL A 238 -18.92 -13.31 11.98
CA VAL A 238 -19.11 -12.36 10.88
C VAL A 238 -17.81 -12.16 10.09
N VAL A 239 -17.93 -12.03 8.77
CA VAL A 239 -16.81 -11.67 7.89
C VAL A 239 -17.13 -10.37 7.14
N CYS A 240 -16.20 -9.41 7.14
CA CYS A 240 -16.39 -8.09 6.53
C CYS A 240 -15.34 -7.79 5.46
N LEU A 241 -15.77 -7.16 4.37
CA LEU A 241 -14.86 -6.59 3.38
C LEU A 241 -14.04 -5.45 4.01
N THR A 242 -12.72 -5.48 3.86
CA THR A 242 -11.78 -4.47 4.39
C THR A 242 -11.27 -3.52 3.31
N ILE A 243 -12.14 -3.20 2.34
CA ILE A 243 -11.96 -2.14 1.36
C ILE A 243 -12.88 -0.99 1.79
N VAL A 244 -12.39 0.24 1.78
CA VAL A 244 -13.12 1.40 2.33
C VAL A 244 -13.10 2.59 1.37
N THR A 245 -14.01 3.56 1.55
CA THR A 245 -14.21 4.67 0.60
C THR A 245 -13.66 6.03 1.06
N ASN A 246 -13.38 6.21 2.35
CA ASN A 246 -12.98 7.51 2.92
C ASN A 246 -11.53 7.47 3.40
N GLY A 247 -10.66 8.18 2.69
CA GLY A 247 -9.20 8.16 2.82
C GLY A 247 -8.61 7.81 1.45
N GLY A 248 -7.57 8.50 1.01
CA GLY A 248 -6.94 8.23 -0.27
C GLY A 248 -6.28 6.84 -0.30
N THR A 249 -6.24 6.30 -1.52
CA THR A 249 -5.21 5.39 -2.03
C THR A 249 -5.22 3.91 -1.61
N SER A 250 -5.20 3.04 -2.63
CA SER A 250 -5.39 1.60 -2.53
C SER A 250 -4.14 0.86 -2.06
N ASN A 251 -4.20 0.16 -0.93
CA ASN A 251 -3.12 -0.72 -0.48
C ASN A 251 -3.43 -2.18 -0.77
N ILE A 252 -2.41 -2.92 -1.18
CA ILE A 252 -2.49 -4.36 -1.35
C ILE A 252 -1.66 -4.98 -0.24
N ARG A 253 -2.33 -5.68 0.68
CA ARG A 253 -1.72 -6.16 1.93
C ARG A 253 -1.47 -7.65 1.84
N ILE A 254 -0.22 -8.09 1.59
CA ILE A 254 0.24 -9.47 1.35
C ILE A 254 0.51 -9.70 -0.14
N SER A 255 1.69 -9.25 -0.54
CA SER A 255 2.44 -9.70 -1.71
C SER A 255 3.86 -9.17 -1.57
N THR A 256 4.83 -9.91 -2.08
CA THR A 256 6.18 -9.35 -2.26
C THR A 256 6.09 -8.29 -3.33
N PHE A 257 6.53 -7.08 -3.01
CA PHE A 257 6.64 -5.98 -3.96
C PHE A 257 8.10 -5.68 -4.25
N GLU A 258 8.41 -5.51 -5.54
CA GLU A 258 9.68 -5.05 -6.03
C GLU A 258 9.46 -3.75 -6.82
N TYR A 259 10.13 -2.69 -6.39
CA TYR A 259 10.13 -1.40 -7.05
C TYR A 259 11.40 -1.33 -7.89
N ASP A 260 11.27 -1.57 -9.19
CA ASP A 260 12.35 -1.48 -10.17
C ASP A 260 12.36 -0.05 -10.73
N LEU A 261 13.17 0.81 -10.10
CA LEU A 261 13.23 2.24 -10.39
C LEU A 261 14.01 2.52 -11.68
N GLU A 262 14.94 1.65 -12.04
CA GLU A 262 15.72 1.75 -13.28
C GLU A 262 14.83 1.49 -14.51
N ASN A 263 13.92 0.51 -14.43
CA ASN A 263 13.01 0.18 -15.52
C ASN A 263 11.59 0.78 -15.37
N ASP A 264 11.38 1.66 -14.39
CA ASP A 264 10.12 2.35 -14.09
C ASP A 264 8.91 1.40 -14.02
N ARG A 265 9.03 0.31 -13.23
CA ARG A 265 7.99 -0.72 -13.09
C ARG A 265 7.88 -1.31 -11.69
N LEU A 266 6.69 -1.79 -11.34
CA LEU A 266 6.43 -2.58 -10.15
C LEU A 266 6.42 -4.06 -10.51
N GLY A 267 7.25 -4.86 -9.84
CA GLY A 267 7.17 -6.30 -9.78
C GLY A 267 6.36 -6.75 -8.58
N PHE A 268 5.52 -7.77 -8.75
CA PHE A 268 4.84 -8.42 -7.64
C PHE A 268 4.70 -9.92 -7.87
N ARG A 269 4.65 -10.67 -6.77
CA ARG A 269 4.26 -12.09 -6.77
C ARG A 269 3.47 -12.42 -5.51
N GLU A 270 2.65 -13.45 -5.64
CA GLU A 270 2.05 -14.08 -4.48
C GLU A 270 3.14 -14.84 -3.71
N GLN A 271 3.32 -14.48 -2.44
CA GLN A 271 4.24 -15.14 -1.53
C GLN A 271 3.75 -14.89 -0.11
N ILE A 272 3.82 -15.93 0.72
CA ILE A 272 3.61 -15.81 2.16
C ILE A 272 4.87 -15.19 2.77
N CYS A 273 4.66 -14.03 3.36
CA CYS A 273 5.51 -13.40 4.36
C CYS A 273 4.84 -13.67 5.72
#